data_AF-A0A0W0VUG5-F1
#
_entry.id   AF-A0A0W0VUG5-F1
#
_cell.length_a   1.000
_cell.length_b   1.000
_cell.length_c   1.000
_cell.angle_alpha   90.00
_cell.angle_beta   90.00
_cell.angle_gamma   90.00
#
_symmetry.space_group_name_H-M   'P 1'
#
loop_
_entity.id
_entity.type
_entity.pdbx_description
1 polymer ?
#
loop_
_entity_poly.entity_id
_entity_poly.type
_entity_poly.pdbx_seq_one_letter_code
_entity_poly.pdbx_strand_id
1 'polypeptide(L)'
;MHLLSDINLSEYQQEIKERLTLLIDPASRNIPVDPIFLHYTDATTTVVRLFSKASVLEYQRQNDTSRKILQELKEDKTGILIALMQAQNLSEAEKKYKAFLLKMKHLTGEEMMAILNELAQIVKLAHFSKSLQPILFEIHGLLHRSIDVYLHEFKVMAESAGFEKTLEGLCLFHSALFAEQTRLTAMHHGKLLHNEVTLTTNEIVCPVTRYKIAISNSLATSSKAENFLAILIALSQLAHLEDDDIKNFLKTQPKNYLEAAENKLVQYLRYPFWFNFTKEQNQFLEKIGAKEALKQLRYRHLWNEHKSSEENILSLLKDYNKEDWHFPSLGLFLTGHWRRHHHEQIRIAIRKMQTGTAAAEVLQELDSYAKKHPQYNPDGSLARRLEFIQRKLSMESSPKGTTSTLSLMQC
;
A
#
# COMPACT_ATOMS: atom_id res chain seq x y z
N MET A 1 -26.42 -13.79 -17.82
CA MET A 1 -25.37 -13.70 -18.85
C MET A 1 -24.25 -12.85 -18.26
N HIS A 2 -23.10 -13.43 -17.88
CA HIS A 2 -21.98 -12.65 -17.34
C HIS A 2 -21.43 -11.73 -18.45
N LEU A 3 -21.57 -10.41 -18.28
CA LEU A 3 -21.18 -9.41 -19.28
C LEU A 3 -19.69 -9.45 -19.66
N LEU A 4 -18.88 -10.14 -18.85
CA LEU A 4 -17.44 -10.25 -19.02
C LEU A 4 -16.97 -11.62 -19.52
N SER A 5 -17.85 -12.62 -19.68
CA SER A 5 -17.50 -14.03 -19.94
C SER A 5 -16.63 -14.29 -21.18
N ASP A 6 -16.65 -13.39 -22.15
CA ASP A 6 -15.99 -13.56 -23.45
C ASP A 6 -14.81 -12.60 -23.60
N ILE A 7 -14.49 -11.84 -22.53
CA ILE A 7 -13.35 -10.95 -22.50
C ILE A 7 -12.13 -11.78 -22.15
N ASN A 8 -11.14 -11.80 -23.05
CA ASN A 8 -9.87 -12.47 -22.83
C ASN A 8 -8.75 -11.44 -22.74
N LEU A 9 -8.07 -11.40 -21.60
CA LEU A 9 -6.91 -10.54 -21.33
C LEU A 9 -5.62 -11.34 -21.09
N SER A 10 -5.52 -12.57 -21.60
CA SER A 10 -4.38 -13.46 -21.34
C SER A 10 -3.02 -12.84 -21.73
N GLU A 11 -2.99 -11.98 -22.75
CA GLU A 11 -1.79 -11.24 -23.18
C GLU A 11 -1.26 -10.27 -22.10
N TYR A 12 -2.10 -9.88 -21.12
CA TYR A 12 -1.75 -8.95 -20.05
C TYR A 12 -1.32 -9.65 -18.75
N GLN A 13 -1.28 -10.99 -18.69
CA GLN A 13 -0.93 -11.74 -17.47
C GLN A 13 0.39 -11.26 -16.84
N GLN A 14 1.43 -11.12 -17.65
CA GLN A 14 2.76 -10.72 -17.17
C GLN A 14 2.78 -9.29 -16.62
N GLU A 15 2.17 -8.34 -17.33
CA GLU A 15 2.10 -6.94 -16.89
C GLU A 15 1.26 -6.81 -15.60
N ILE A 16 0.16 -7.57 -15.48
CA ILE A 16 -0.64 -7.64 -14.25
C ILE A 16 0.23 -8.15 -13.09
N LYS A 17 0.94 -9.26 -13.30
CA LYS A 17 1.79 -9.88 -12.27
C LYS A 17 2.90 -8.94 -11.79
N GLU A 18 3.60 -8.28 -12.71
CA GLU A 18 4.64 -7.31 -12.36
C GLU A 18 4.10 -6.14 -11.55
N ARG A 19 2.93 -5.63 -11.94
CA ARG A 19 2.27 -4.52 -11.25
C ARG A 19 1.63 -4.90 -9.93
N LEU A 20 1.23 -6.16 -9.75
CA LEU A 20 0.68 -6.67 -8.49
C LEU A 20 1.65 -6.47 -7.32
N THR A 21 2.95 -6.53 -7.57
CA THR A 21 4.01 -6.26 -6.56
C THR A 21 3.93 -4.85 -5.95
N LEU A 22 3.33 -3.88 -6.65
CA LEU A 22 3.10 -2.52 -6.15
C LEU A 22 1.89 -2.45 -5.21
N LEU A 23 1.12 -3.52 -5.10
CA LEU A 23 -0.13 -3.61 -4.34
C LEU A 23 -0.03 -4.60 -3.18
N ILE A 24 1.09 -5.30 -3.07
CA ILE A 24 1.44 -6.10 -1.90
C ILE A 24 1.98 -5.15 -0.85
N ASP A 25 1.35 -5.19 0.33
CA ASP A 25 1.82 -4.44 1.48
C ASP A 25 3.13 -5.06 1.99
N PRO A 26 4.23 -4.30 2.10
CA PRO A 26 5.52 -4.82 2.56
C PRO A 26 5.53 -5.30 4.02
N ALA A 27 4.64 -4.78 4.87
CA ALA A 27 4.55 -5.17 6.27
C ALA A 27 3.85 -6.51 6.44
N SER A 28 2.70 -6.70 5.77
CA SER A 28 1.92 -7.93 5.86
C SER A 28 2.35 -8.99 4.83
N ARG A 29 3.09 -8.58 3.79
CA ARG A 29 3.43 -9.39 2.61
C ARG A 29 2.22 -10.01 1.91
N ASN A 30 1.09 -9.31 1.95
CA ASN A 30 -0.15 -9.74 1.34
C ASN A 30 -0.82 -8.56 0.62
N ILE A 31 -1.75 -8.86 -0.28
CA ILE A 31 -2.67 -7.87 -0.82
C ILE A 31 -3.55 -7.37 0.36
N PRO A 32 -3.61 -6.06 0.63
CA PRO A 32 -4.31 -5.53 1.79
C PRO A 32 -5.83 -5.67 1.66
N VAL A 33 -6.48 -6.09 2.75
CA VAL A 33 -7.96 -6.18 2.84
C VAL A 33 -8.61 -4.81 3.09
N ASP A 34 -7.84 -3.87 3.61
CA ASP A 34 -8.20 -2.47 3.90
C ASP A 34 -7.28 -1.51 3.11
N PRO A 35 -7.30 -1.59 1.76
CA PRO A 35 -6.34 -0.89 0.92
C PRO A 35 -6.47 0.63 1.03
N ILE A 36 -5.34 1.33 1.01
CA ILE A 36 -5.23 2.78 0.85
C ILE A 36 -4.14 3.11 -0.17
N PHE A 37 -4.32 4.20 -0.93
CA PHE A 37 -3.27 4.75 -1.77
C PHE A 37 -2.26 5.55 -0.94
N LEU A 38 -0.97 5.29 -1.17
CA LEU A 38 0.07 6.12 -0.59
C LEU A 38 0.13 7.49 -1.27
N HIS A 39 0.01 8.56 -0.49
CA HIS A 39 0.23 9.93 -0.93
C HIS A 39 1.60 10.40 -0.51
N TYR A 40 2.54 10.46 -1.45
CA TYR A 40 3.87 10.98 -1.19
C TYR A 40 3.84 12.51 -1.04
N THR A 41 4.63 13.05 -0.12
CA THR A 41 4.73 14.52 0.05
C THR A 41 5.54 15.17 -1.06
N ASP A 42 6.42 14.40 -1.71
CA ASP A 42 7.17 14.84 -2.88
C ASP A 42 6.29 14.75 -4.13
N ALA A 43 5.98 15.91 -4.72
CA ALA A 43 5.14 16.05 -5.90
C ALA A 43 5.70 15.35 -7.14
N THR A 44 6.99 15.03 -7.17
CA THR A 44 7.62 14.30 -8.29
C THR A 44 7.34 12.81 -8.24
N THR A 45 6.95 12.27 -7.08
CA THR A 45 6.70 10.84 -6.90
C THR A 45 5.25 10.49 -7.26
N THR A 46 5.06 9.93 -8.45
CA THR A 46 3.74 9.62 -9.02
C THR A 46 3.39 8.12 -9.00
N VAL A 47 4.04 7.35 -8.13
CA VAL A 47 3.89 5.89 -8.09
C VAL A 47 2.56 5.48 -7.46
N VAL A 48 1.76 4.72 -8.20
CA VAL A 48 0.54 4.09 -7.69
C VAL A 48 0.92 2.87 -6.84
N ARG A 49 0.70 2.96 -5.53
CA ARG A 49 1.00 1.89 -4.56
C ARG A 49 -0.11 1.80 -3.52
N LEU A 50 -0.45 0.58 -3.14
CA LEU A 50 -1.43 0.28 -2.09
C LEU A 50 -0.76 -0.31 -0.88
N PHE A 51 -1.10 0.22 0.30
CA PHE A 51 -0.78 -0.38 1.60
C PHE A 51 -2.08 -0.70 2.35
N SER A 52 -1.98 -1.53 3.39
CA SER A 52 -3.02 -1.65 4.40
C SER A 52 -3.10 -0.37 5.22
N LYS A 53 -4.32 0.07 5.51
CA LYS A 53 -4.59 1.12 6.48
C LYS A 53 -4.00 0.78 7.85
N ALA A 54 -4.12 -0.47 8.30
CA ALA A 54 -3.54 -0.92 9.55
C ALA A 54 -2.01 -0.74 9.60
N SER A 55 -1.29 -1.08 8.52
CA SER A 55 0.16 -0.92 8.44
C SER A 55 0.59 0.55 8.56
N VAL A 56 -0.10 1.46 7.86
CA VAL A 56 0.20 2.91 7.93
C VAL A 56 -0.05 3.46 9.33
N LEU A 57 -1.14 3.05 9.99
CA LEU A 57 -1.43 3.44 11.37
C LEU A 57 -0.41 2.89 12.36
N GLU A 58 0.09 1.67 12.14
CA GLU A 58 1.15 1.09 12.97
C GLU A 58 2.47 1.86 12.83
N TYR A 59 2.85 2.25 11.61
CA TYR A 59 4.03 3.12 11.41
C TYR A 59 3.85 4.48 12.09
N GLN A 60 2.66 5.06 12.02
CA GLN A 60 2.34 6.30 12.74
C GLN A 60 2.52 6.11 14.26
N ARG A 61 1.94 5.04 14.81
CA ARG A 61 2.03 4.70 16.24
C ARG A 61 3.47 4.52 16.70
N GLN A 62 4.33 3.90 15.89
CA GLN A 62 5.76 3.74 16.18
C GLN A 62 6.49 5.09 16.20
N ASN A 63 6.16 6.00 15.28
CA ASN A 63 6.70 7.36 15.28
C ASN A 63 6.22 8.14 16.51
N ASP A 64 4.95 8.06 16.87
CA ASP A 64 4.40 8.75 18.04
C ASP A 64 4.98 8.21 19.35
N THR A 65 5.21 6.89 19.42
CA THR A 65 5.94 6.28 20.54
C THR A 65 7.36 6.85 20.63
N SER A 66 8.05 7.00 19.49
CA SER A 66 9.40 7.59 19.47
C SER A 66 9.40 9.06 19.88
N ARG A 67 8.39 9.84 19.48
CA ARG A 67 8.22 11.23 19.93
C ARG A 67 8.01 11.33 21.43
N LYS A 68 7.16 10.46 21.99
CA LYS A 68 6.92 10.39 23.43
C LYS A 68 8.21 10.07 24.18
N ILE A 69 8.97 9.08 23.74
CA ILE A 69 10.26 8.72 24.36
C ILE A 69 11.26 9.87 24.28
N LEU A 70 11.37 10.58 23.15
CA LEU A 70 12.25 11.75 23.06
C LEU A 70 11.82 12.90 23.97
N GLN A 71 10.52 13.08 24.17
CA GLN A 71 10.00 14.06 25.13
C GLN A 71 10.39 13.67 26.57
N GLU A 72 10.21 12.40 26.94
CA GLU A 72 10.64 11.86 28.24
C GLU A 72 12.16 11.98 28.44
N LEU A 73 12.95 11.69 27.39
CA LEU A 73 14.41 11.86 27.39
C LEU A 73 14.85 13.31 27.57
N LYS A 74 14.08 14.27 27.05
CA LYS A 74 14.34 15.71 27.21
C LYS A 74 14.03 16.20 28.63
N GLU A 75 13.05 15.58 29.29
CA GLU A 75 12.68 15.87 30.67
C GLU A 75 13.59 15.17 31.70
N ASP A 76 14.31 14.14 31.28
CA ASP A 76 15.27 13.41 32.11
C ASP A 76 16.51 14.26 32.42
N LYS A 77 16.57 14.77 33.66
CA LYS A 77 17.69 15.55 34.18
C LYS A 77 18.89 14.69 34.59
N THR A 78 18.71 13.39 34.80
CA THR A 78 19.75 12.47 35.27
C THR A 78 20.65 11.98 34.14
N GLY A 79 20.12 11.94 32.92
CA GLY A 79 20.80 11.37 31.75
C GLY A 79 20.82 9.83 31.73
N ILE A 80 20.14 9.16 32.67
CA ILE A 80 20.06 7.69 32.73
C ILE A 80 18.66 7.15 33.07
N LEU A 81 17.68 7.99 33.40
CA LEU A 81 16.42 7.57 34.02
C LEU A 81 15.60 6.69 33.08
N ILE A 82 15.54 7.03 31.80
CA ILE A 82 14.75 6.27 30.82
C ILE A 82 15.38 4.89 30.59
N ALA A 83 16.70 4.83 30.38
CA ALA A 83 17.46 3.58 30.29
C ALA A 83 17.32 2.75 31.58
N LEU A 84 17.40 3.39 32.74
CA LEU A 84 17.24 2.76 34.06
C LEU A 84 15.85 2.15 34.23
N MET A 85 14.79 2.85 33.81
CA MET A 85 13.42 2.34 33.85
C MET A 85 13.23 1.14 32.91
N GLN A 86 13.79 1.20 31.70
CA GLN A 86 13.66 0.17 30.67
C GLN A 86 14.61 -1.02 30.85
N ALA A 87 15.61 -0.93 31.73
CA ALA A 87 16.55 -2.01 31.99
C ALA A 87 15.84 -3.28 32.50
N GLN A 88 15.94 -4.36 31.71
CA GLN A 88 15.37 -5.70 31.96
C GLN A 88 16.50 -6.74 32.02
N ASN A 89 16.19 -7.96 32.48
CA ASN A 89 17.14 -9.09 32.56
C ASN A 89 18.40 -8.80 33.39
N LEU A 90 18.23 -8.09 34.51
CA LEU A 90 19.31 -7.69 35.42
C LEU A 90 19.72 -8.83 36.37
N SER A 91 21.02 -8.93 36.64
CA SER A 91 21.57 -9.75 37.72
C SER A 91 21.11 -9.25 39.10
N GLU A 92 21.24 -10.07 40.14
CA GLU A 92 20.86 -9.67 41.51
C GLU A 92 21.62 -8.44 42.01
N ALA A 93 22.89 -8.28 41.62
CA ALA A 93 23.67 -7.09 41.95
C ALA A 93 23.12 -5.85 41.21
N GLU A 94 22.86 -5.96 39.91
CA GLU A 94 22.30 -4.86 39.11
C GLU A 94 20.89 -4.47 39.53
N LYS A 95 20.07 -5.40 40.05
CA LYS A 95 18.78 -5.07 40.67
C LYS A 95 18.96 -4.14 41.87
N LYS A 96 19.98 -4.39 42.72
CA LYS A 96 20.32 -3.51 43.84
C LYS A 96 20.83 -2.15 43.34
N TYR A 97 21.71 -2.13 42.32
CA TYR A 97 22.19 -0.89 41.71
C TYR A 97 21.04 -0.07 41.10
N LYS A 98 20.11 -0.73 40.41
CA LYS A 98 18.90 -0.08 39.87
C LYS A 98 18.05 0.52 40.97
N ALA A 99 17.79 -0.22 42.05
CA ALA A 99 17.04 0.29 43.19
C ALA A 99 17.73 1.50 43.85
N PHE A 100 19.05 1.47 43.97
CA PHE A 100 19.85 2.57 44.50
C PHE A 100 19.76 3.82 43.60
N LEU A 101 20.02 3.69 42.30
CA LEU A 101 19.97 4.82 41.35
C LEU A 101 18.55 5.39 41.20
N LEU A 102 17.50 4.59 41.36
CA LEU A 102 16.11 5.08 41.33
C LEU A 102 15.78 6.02 42.50
N LYS A 103 16.49 5.93 43.64
CA LYS A 103 16.34 6.89 44.74
C LYS A 103 16.86 8.28 44.35
N MET A 104 17.75 8.36 43.35
CA MET A 104 18.35 9.59 42.84
C MET A 104 17.58 10.18 41.64
N LYS A 105 16.41 9.63 41.27
CA LYS A 105 15.64 10.04 40.06
C LYS A 105 15.25 11.53 40.00
N HIS A 106 15.25 12.21 41.15
CA HIS A 106 14.90 13.63 41.26
C HIS A 106 16.10 14.57 41.10
N LEU A 107 17.31 14.01 41.10
CA LEU A 107 18.55 14.76 40.96
C LEU A 107 18.86 15.06 39.49
N THR A 108 19.80 15.96 39.27
CA THR A 108 20.48 16.14 38.00
C THR A 108 21.61 15.12 37.82
N GLY A 109 22.08 14.94 36.59
CA GLY A 109 23.23 14.09 36.30
C GLY A 109 24.50 14.56 37.02
N GLU A 110 24.69 15.87 37.17
CA GLU A 110 25.82 16.44 37.92
C GLU A 110 25.75 16.10 39.41
N GLU A 111 24.59 16.24 40.03
CA GLU A 111 24.37 15.88 41.44
C GLU A 111 24.55 14.37 41.67
N MET A 112 24.06 13.53 40.75
CA MET A 112 24.26 12.08 40.82
C MET A 112 25.74 11.72 40.72
N MET A 113 26.46 12.32 39.77
CA MET A 113 27.90 12.10 39.61
C MET A 113 28.70 12.62 40.81
N ALA A 114 28.29 13.73 41.43
CA ALA A 114 28.88 14.21 42.67
C ALA A 114 28.76 13.17 43.79
N ILE A 115 27.58 12.56 43.97
CA ILE A 115 27.38 11.50 44.96
C ILE A 115 28.23 10.28 44.66
N LEU A 116 28.29 9.82 43.41
CA LEU A 116 29.12 8.68 43.01
C LEU A 116 30.63 8.96 43.24
N ASN A 117 31.07 10.19 42.98
CA ASN A 117 32.44 10.62 43.24
C ASN A 117 32.76 10.68 44.74
N GLU A 118 31.84 11.18 45.56
CA GLU A 118 31.99 11.17 47.02
C GLU A 118 32.06 9.75 47.58
N LEU A 119 31.19 8.85 47.10
CA LEU A 119 31.28 7.43 47.43
C LEU A 119 32.66 6.84 47.05
N ALA A 120 33.18 7.20 45.89
CA ALA A 120 34.51 6.77 45.47
C ALA A 120 35.64 7.30 46.35
N GLN A 121 35.54 8.55 46.83
CA GLN A 121 36.49 9.11 47.78
C GLN A 121 36.42 8.39 49.14
N ILE A 122 35.22 8.16 49.67
CA ILE A 122 35.03 7.47 50.95
C ILE A 122 35.56 6.04 50.87
N VAL A 123 35.27 5.30 49.79
CA VAL A 123 35.78 3.92 49.61
C VAL A 123 37.31 3.90 49.54
N LYS A 124 37.94 4.88 48.87
CA LYS A 124 39.40 5.02 48.85
C LYS A 124 39.98 5.29 50.24
N LEU A 125 39.36 6.18 51.03
CA LEU A 125 39.80 6.47 52.41
C LEU A 125 39.57 5.27 53.34
N ALA A 126 38.46 4.57 53.17
CA ALA A 126 38.10 3.37 53.90
C ALA A 126 39.06 2.19 53.62
N HIS A 127 39.69 2.14 52.44
CA HIS A 127 40.71 1.14 52.12
C HIS A 127 41.93 1.23 53.06
N PHE A 128 42.29 2.43 53.53
CA PHE A 128 43.44 2.64 54.41
C PHE A 128 43.24 2.05 55.82
N SER A 129 41.99 1.81 56.27
CA SER A 129 41.74 1.14 57.56
C SER A 129 40.33 0.56 57.65
N LYS A 130 40.23 -0.78 57.67
CA LYS A 130 38.97 -1.53 57.84
C LYS A 130 38.23 -1.18 59.14
N SER A 131 38.95 -0.85 60.22
CA SER A 131 38.35 -0.50 61.51
C SER A 131 37.79 0.92 61.54
N LEU A 132 38.26 1.81 60.66
CA LEU A 132 37.80 3.20 60.59
C LEU A 132 36.66 3.42 59.58
N GLN A 133 36.34 2.43 58.73
CA GLN A 133 35.31 2.59 57.70
C GLN A 133 33.95 3.02 58.27
N PRO A 134 33.39 2.38 59.32
CA PRO A 134 32.08 2.79 59.85
C PRO A 134 32.08 4.24 60.36
N ILE A 135 33.18 4.64 61.00
CA ILE A 135 33.38 5.99 61.55
C ILE A 135 33.50 7.03 60.43
N LEU A 136 34.22 6.71 59.35
CA LEU A 136 34.37 7.60 58.19
C LEU A 136 33.04 7.85 57.47
N PHE A 137 32.21 6.82 57.32
CA PHE A 137 30.86 6.96 56.76
C PHE A 137 29.94 7.80 57.67
N GLU A 138 30.01 7.64 58.99
CA GLU A 138 29.26 8.46 59.95
C GLU A 138 29.71 9.93 59.93
N ILE A 139 31.02 10.20 59.88
CA ILE A 139 31.56 11.56 59.79
C ILE A 139 31.13 12.21 58.46
N HIS A 140 31.18 11.50 57.34
CA HIS A 140 30.73 12.05 56.05
C HIS A 140 29.22 12.29 56.01
N GLY A 141 28.41 11.43 56.63
CA GLY A 141 26.97 11.65 56.78
C GLY A 141 26.65 12.92 57.59
N LEU A 142 27.43 13.20 58.64
CA LEU A 142 27.29 14.42 59.44
C LEU A 142 27.72 15.69 58.67
N LEU A 143 28.79 15.61 57.88
CA LEU A 143 29.33 16.73 57.10
C LEU A 143 28.49 17.04 55.85
N HIS A 144 27.91 16.02 55.22
CA HIS A 144 27.16 16.15 53.98
C HIS A 144 25.73 15.60 54.14
N ARG A 145 24.92 16.29 54.95
CA ARG A 145 23.51 15.91 55.21
C ARG A 145 22.67 15.69 53.95
N SER A 146 23.00 16.36 52.84
CA SER A 146 22.28 16.20 51.57
C SER A 146 22.53 14.84 50.88
N ILE A 147 23.59 14.12 51.22
CA ILE A 147 23.93 12.82 50.63
C ILE A 147 23.85 11.65 51.63
N ASP A 148 23.62 11.93 52.91
CA ASP A 148 23.59 10.95 54.00
C ASP A 148 22.66 9.75 53.72
N VAL A 149 21.47 10.02 53.17
CA VAL A 149 20.52 8.98 52.76
C VAL A 149 21.14 8.03 51.74
N TYR A 150 21.93 8.53 50.78
CA TYR A 150 22.59 7.70 49.79
C TYR A 150 23.82 6.97 50.36
N LEU A 151 24.53 7.57 51.32
CA LEU A 151 25.64 6.92 52.02
C LEU A 151 25.15 5.70 52.82
N HIS A 152 24.04 5.85 53.55
CA HIS A 152 23.43 4.78 54.31
C HIS A 152 23.00 3.62 53.41
N GLU A 153 22.30 3.93 52.32
CA GLU A 153 21.83 2.94 51.35
C GLU A 153 22.98 2.21 50.64
N PHE A 154 24.04 2.94 50.29
CA PHE A 154 25.23 2.34 49.72
C PHE A 154 25.91 1.38 50.71
N LYS A 155 25.98 1.74 51.99
CA LYS A 155 26.52 0.87 53.05
C LYS A 155 25.76 -0.44 53.14
N VAL A 156 24.42 -0.39 53.18
CA VAL A 156 23.56 -1.59 53.20
C VAL A 156 23.80 -2.45 51.95
N MET A 157 23.93 -1.83 50.78
CA MET A 157 24.22 -2.54 49.54
C MET A 157 25.61 -3.22 49.55
N ALA A 158 26.59 -2.58 50.18
CA ALA A 158 27.98 -3.03 50.27
C ALA A 158 28.22 -4.17 51.28
N GLU A 159 27.34 -4.39 52.25
CA GLU A 159 27.48 -5.44 53.28
C GLU A 159 27.67 -6.85 52.69
N SER A 160 27.06 -7.13 51.54
CA SER A 160 27.07 -8.46 50.92
C SER A 160 28.28 -8.75 50.03
N ALA A 161 28.89 -7.74 49.42
CA ALA A 161 29.92 -7.90 48.38
C ALA A 161 31.23 -7.14 48.67
N GLY A 162 31.24 -6.28 49.69
CA GLY A 162 32.33 -5.37 50.00
C GLY A 162 32.24 -4.05 49.23
N PHE A 163 32.64 -2.96 49.90
CA PHE A 163 32.51 -1.59 49.39
C PHE A 163 33.15 -1.37 48.00
N GLU A 164 34.35 -1.89 47.76
CA GLU A 164 35.06 -1.72 46.48
C GLU A 164 34.32 -2.36 45.31
N LYS A 165 33.95 -3.64 45.44
CA LYS A 165 33.23 -4.38 44.39
C LYS A 165 31.86 -3.77 44.13
N THR A 166 31.17 -3.34 45.19
CA THR A 166 29.88 -2.66 45.08
C THR A 166 30.00 -1.32 44.37
N LEU A 167 31.02 -0.52 44.68
CA LEU A 167 31.27 0.75 44.00
C LEU A 167 31.64 0.54 42.53
N GLU A 168 32.58 -0.37 42.25
CA GLU A 168 33.02 -0.68 40.88
C GLU A 168 31.83 -1.14 40.03
N GLY A 169 31.04 -2.10 40.54
CA GLY A 169 29.85 -2.58 39.87
C GLY A 169 28.79 -1.49 39.65
N LEU A 170 28.56 -0.63 40.65
CA LEU A 170 27.64 0.50 40.53
C LEU A 170 28.08 1.50 39.46
N CYS A 171 29.36 1.86 39.44
CA CYS A 171 29.93 2.77 38.43
C CYS A 171 29.85 2.17 37.02
N LEU A 172 30.20 0.89 36.87
CA LEU A 172 30.08 0.19 35.59
C LEU A 172 28.63 0.14 35.11
N PHE A 173 27.70 -0.16 36.01
CA PHE A 173 26.27 -0.18 35.70
C PHE A 173 25.75 1.21 35.30
N HIS A 174 26.14 2.26 36.01
CA HIS A 174 25.82 3.64 35.66
C HIS A 174 26.36 4.00 34.26
N SER A 175 27.62 3.70 33.97
CA SER A 175 28.22 3.95 32.65
C SER A 175 27.50 3.19 31.53
N ALA A 176 27.11 1.93 31.78
CA ALA A 176 26.32 1.16 30.83
C ALA A 176 24.94 1.79 30.56
N LEU A 177 24.26 2.27 31.61
CA LEU A 177 22.99 2.98 31.47
C LEU A 177 23.12 4.30 30.70
N PHE A 178 24.19 5.06 30.93
CA PHE A 178 24.45 6.30 30.19
C PHE A 178 24.69 6.04 28.69
N ALA A 179 25.47 5.00 28.37
CA ALA A 179 25.67 4.57 26.99
C ALA A 179 24.35 4.13 26.34
N GLU A 180 23.52 3.37 27.08
CA GLU A 180 22.22 2.93 26.61
C GLU A 180 21.24 4.10 26.41
N GLN A 181 21.21 5.09 27.31
CA GLN A 181 20.42 6.30 27.14
C GLN A 181 20.82 7.08 25.87
N THR A 182 22.13 7.21 25.64
CA THR A 182 22.65 7.85 24.42
C THR A 182 22.21 7.10 23.18
N ARG A 183 22.28 5.76 23.21
CA ARG A 183 21.82 4.88 22.14
C ARG A 183 20.31 5.03 21.89
N LEU A 184 19.49 5.06 22.95
CA LEU A 184 18.04 5.25 22.86
C LEU A 184 17.71 6.61 22.22
N THR A 185 18.37 7.67 22.66
CA THR A 185 18.24 9.01 22.08
C THR A 185 18.54 9.01 20.59
N ALA A 186 19.72 8.50 20.20
CA ALA A 186 20.12 8.44 18.79
C ALA A 186 19.17 7.59 17.93
N MET A 187 18.74 6.43 18.45
CA MET A 187 17.82 5.53 17.75
C MET A 187 16.45 6.17 17.51
N HIS A 188 15.83 6.75 18.55
CA HIS A 188 14.50 7.36 18.41
C HIS A 188 14.53 8.66 17.61
N HIS A 189 15.60 9.44 17.73
CA HIS A 189 15.81 10.61 16.90
C HIS A 189 15.96 10.21 15.43
N GLY A 190 16.81 9.22 15.12
CA GLY A 190 17.02 8.71 13.76
C GLY A 190 15.75 8.16 13.09
N LYS A 191 14.84 7.53 13.85
CA LYS A 191 13.54 7.06 13.33
C LYS A 191 12.62 8.19 12.86
N LEU A 192 12.79 9.38 13.41
CA LEU A 192 11.97 10.56 13.09
C LEU A 192 12.65 11.50 12.11
N LEU A 193 13.81 11.14 11.56
CA LEU A 193 14.53 11.93 10.58
C LEU A 193 14.43 11.31 9.19
N HIS A 194 14.27 12.16 8.19
CA HIS A 194 14.42 11.81 6.79
C HIS A 194 15.21 12.91 6.08
N ASN A 195 16.40 12.58 5.56
CA ASN A 195 17.34 13.55 4.98
C ASN A 195 17.57 14.76 5.89
N GLU A 196 17.87 14.51 7.17
CA GLU A 196 18.12 15.53 8.21
C GLU A 196 16.89 16.39 8.58
N VAL A 197 15.72 16.15 7.97
CA VAL A 197 14.47 16.83 8.30
C VAL A 197 13.61 15.96 9.21
N THR A 198 13.16 16.53 10.32
CA THR A 198 12.24 15.86 11.26
C THR A 198 10.87 15.66 10.62
N LEU A 199 10.34 14.44 10.73
CA LEU A 199 9.01 14.08 10.29
C LEU A 199 7.94 14.74 11.16
N THR A 200 6.96 15.37 10.52
CA THR A 200 5.75 15.86 11.21
C THR A 200 4.89 14.70 11.72
N THR A 201 3.92 14.98 12.59
CA THR A 201 2.96 13.99 13.12
C THR A 201 2.10 13.35 12.04
N ASN A 202 1.98 13.99 10.88
CA ASN A 202 1.25 13.51 9.71
C ASN A 202 2.14 12.84 8.65
N GLU A 203 3.42 12.60 8.96
CA GLU A 203 4.37 12.00 8.03
C GLU A 203 4.99 10.70 8.57
N ILE A 204 5.14 9.74 7.66
CA ILE A 204 5.96 8.54 7.85
C ILE A 204 6.88 8.34 6.65
N VAL A 205 7.96 7.58 6.83
CA VAL A 205 8.83 7.17 5.71
C VAL A 205 8.30 5.86 5.14
N CYS A 206 8.11 5.81 3.82
CA CYS A 206 7.75 4.60 3.11
C CYS A 206 8.87 3.55 3.27
N PRO A 207 8.58 2.33 3.75
CA PRO A 207 9.60 1.30 3.92
C PRO A 207 10.22 0.85 2.59
N VAL A 208 9.48 0.97 1.48
CA VAL A 208 9.92 0.52 0.14
C VAL A 208 10.63 1.62 -0.62
N THR A 209 9.97 2.76 -0.81
CA THR A 209 10.52 3.84 -1.67
C THR A 209 11.41 4.80 -0.90
N ARG A 210 11.40 4.74 0.45
CA ARG A 210 12.08 5.67 1.36
C ARG A 210 11.60 7.12 1.28
N TYR A 211 10.61 7.45 0.44
CA TYR A 211 9.99 8.77 0.42
C TYR A 211 9.01 8.98 1.58
N LYS A 212 8.79 10.24 1.94
CA LYS A 212 7.80 10.64 2.95
C LYS A 212 6.36 10.48 2.40
N ILE A 213 5.48 9.96 3.24
CA ILE A 213 4.05 9.76 2.96
C ILE A 213 3.24 10.67 3.89
N ALA A 214 2.25 11.36 3.34
CA ALA A 214 1.22 12.08 4.09
C ALA A 214 0.13 11.11 4.57
N ILE A 215 0.05 10.90 5.89
CA ILE A 215 -0.83 9.91 6.51
C ILE A 215 -2.30 10.25 6.27
N SER A 216 -2.73 11.46 6.63
CA SER A 216 -4.13 11.91 6.49
C SER A 216 -4.65 11.74 5.07
N ASN A 217 -3.85 12.12 4.08
CA ASN A 217 -4.22 12.08 2.67
C ASN A 217 -4.31 10.63 2.18
N SER A 218 -3.40 9.77 2.65
CA SER A 218 -3.42 8.34 2.32
C SER A 218 -4.65 7.67 2.92
N LEU A 219 -4.93 7.89 4.21
CA LEU A 219 -6.09 7.31 4.91
C LEU A 219 -7.42 7.71 4.28
N ALA A 220 -7.53 8.94 3.79
CA ALA A 220 -8.73 9.45 3.11
C ALA A 220 -9.08 8.72 1.81
N THR A 221 -8.18 7.88 1.28
CA THR A 221 -8.37 7.22 -0.02
C THR A 221 -8.98 5.83 0.04
N SER A 222 -9.31 5.31 1.24
CA SER A 222 -9.76 3.93 1.46
C SER A 222 -10.83 3.47 0.45
N SER A 223 -11.93 4.22 0.29
CA SER A 223 -13.00 3.86 -0.65
C SER A 223 -12.55 3.83 -2.12
N LYS A 224 -11.66 4.75 -2.53
CA LYS A 224 -11.10 4.75 -3.89
C LYS A 224 -10.18 3.55 -4.10
N ALA A 225 -9.35 3.25 -3.12
CA ALA A 225 -8.40 2.14 -3.16
C ALA A 225 -9.11 0.78 -3.18
N GLU A 226 -10.20 0.61 -2.42
CA GLU A 226 -11.06 -0.57 -2.48
C GLU A 226 -11.64 -0.78 -3.89
N ASN A 227 -12.17 0.28 -4.50
CA ASN A 227 -12.69 0.21 -5.87
C ASN A 227 -11.60 -0.17 -6.87
N PHE A 228 -10.43 0.46 -6.76
CA PHE A 228 -9.29 0.20 -7.64
C PHE A 228 -8.80 -1.24 -7.53
N LEU A 229 -8.63 -1.74 -6.30
CA LEU A 229 -8.20 -3.11 -6.06
C LEU A 229 -9.21 -4.11 -6.63
N ALA A 230 -10.51 -3.88 -6.41
CA ALA A 230 -11.55 -4.75 -6.94
C ALA A 230 -11.54 -4.79 -8.48
N ILE A 231 -11.39 -3.64 -9.15
CA ILE A 231 -11.24 -3.57 -10.62
C ILE A 231 -10.03 -4.37 -11.09
N LEU A 232 -8.90 -4.25 -10.39
CA LEU A 232 -7.69 -4.98 -10.73
C LEU A 232 -7.83 -6.49 -10.55
N ILE A 233 -8.47 -6.93 -9.47
CA ILE A 233 -8.74 -8.36 -9.25
C ILE A 233 -9.64 -8.90 -10.36
N ALA A 234 -10.68 -8.16 -10.76
CA ALA A 234 -11.54 -8.56 -11.89
C ALA A 234 -10.75 -8.66 -13.21
N LEU A 235 -9.89 -7.67 -13.51
CA LEU A 235 -9.01 -7.73 -14.69
C LEU A 235 -8.05 -8.93 -14.64
N SER A 236 -7.54 -9.25 -13.46
CA SER A 236 -6.66 -10.43 -13.25
C SER A 236 -7.40 -11.74 -13.52
N GLN A 237 -8.68 -11.84 -13.15
CA GLN A 237 -9.51 -13.01 -13.46
C GLN A 237 -9.76 -13.14 -14.97
N LEU A 238 -10.05 -12.04 -15.68
CA LEU A 238 -10.21 -12.03 -17.14
C LEU A 238 -8.92 -12.34 -17.90
N ALA A 239 -7.77 -12.10 -17.27
CA ALA A 239 -6.47 -12.52 -17.78
C ALA A 239 -6.14 -13.98 -17.46
N HIS A 240 -6.96 -14.70 -16.69
CA HIS A 240 -6.65 -16.03 -16.18
C HIS A 240 -5.30 -16.10 -15.43
N LEU A 241 -4.95 -15.04 -14.69
CA LEU A 241 -3.72 -15.01 -13.93
C LEU A 241 -3.81 -15.97 -12.73
N GLU A 242 -3.00 -17.03 -12.77
CA GLU A 242 -2.81 -17.92 -11.64
C GLU A 242 -1.71 -17.39 -10.71
N ASP A 243 -2.12 -16.68 -9.66
CA ASP A 243 -1.21 -16.09 -8.68
C ASP A 243 -1.65 -16.42 -7.25
N ASP A 244 -0.69 -16.84 -6.42
CA ASP A 244 -0.96 -17.28 -5.05
C ASP A 244 -1.39 -16.13 -4.13
N ASP A 245 -0.89 -14.91 -4.35
CA ASP A 245 -1.28 -13.74 -3.56
C ASP A 245 -2.74 -13.38 -3.83
N ILE A 246 -3.18 -13.45 -5.09
CA ILE A 246 -4.59 -13.28 -5.46
C ILE A 246 -5.45 -14.39 -4.87
N LYS A 247 -5.03 -15.66 -5.00
CA LYS A 247 -5.78 -16.81 -4.45
C LYS A 247 -5.92 -16.67 -2.93
N ASN A 248 -4.86 -16.30 -2.23
CA ASN A 248 -4.88 -16.13 -0.78
C ASN A 248 -5.72 -14.93 -0.36
N PHE A 249 -5.63 -13.81 -1.07
CA PHE A 249 -6.50 -12.66 -0.87
C PHE A 249 -7.97 -13.06 -1.00
N LEU A 250 -8.36 -13.72 -2.09
CA LEU A 250 -9.74 -14.12 -2.35
C LEU A 250 -10.31 -15.08 -1.28
N LYS A 251 -9.49 -15.95 -0.67
CA LYS A 251 -9.92 -16.80 0.45
C LYS A 251 -10.35 -16.00 1.68
N THR A 252 -9.80 -14.80 1.87
CA THR A 252 -10.15 -13.90 2.99
C THR A 252 -11.36 -13.01 2.70
N GLN A 253 -11.81 -12.96 1.44
CA GLN A 253 -12.90 -12.11 0.99
C GLN A 253 -14.27 -12.80 1.15
N PRO A 254 -15.37 -12.04 1.21
CA PRO A 254 -16.72 -12.62 1.21
C PRO A 254 -16.99 -13.36 -0.12
N LYS A 255 -17.85 -14.38 -0.07
CA LYS A 255 -18.12 -15.27 -1.23
C LYS A 255 -18.56 -14.52 -2.50
N ASN A 256 -19.22 -13.38 -2.36
CA ASN A 256 -19.71 -12.54 -3.47
C ASN A 256 -18.69 -11.47 -3.93
N TYR A 257 -17.46 -11.47 -3.41
CA TYR A 257 -16.47 -10.45 -3.72
C TYR A 257 -16.15 -10.39 -5.23
N LEU A 258 -15.96 -11.53 -5.89
CA LEU A 258 -15.65 -11.58 -7.31
C LEU A 258 -16.78 -10.98 -8.16
N GLU A 259 -18.03 -11.32 -7.86
CA GLU A 259 -19.19 -10.73 -8.53
C GLU A 259 -19.25 -9.21 -8.32
N ALA A 260 -18.99 -8.73 -7.10
CA ALA A 260 -18.92 -7.31 -6.80
C ALA A 260 -17.76 -6.61 -7.55
N ALA A 261 -16.61 -7.27 -7.66
CA ALA A 261 -15.43 -6.79 -8.37
C ALA A 261 -15.69 -6.67 -9.88
N GLU A 262 -16.30 -7.69 -10.48
CA GLU A 262 -16.74 -7.68 -11.88
C GLU A 262 -17.73 -6.55 -12.16
N ASN A 263 -18.71 -6.34 -11.27
CA ASN A 263 -19.66 -5.25 -11.38
C ASN A 263 -18.96 -3.87 -11.32
N LYS A 264 -17.97 -3.70 -10.43
CA LYS A 264 -17.16 -2.48 -10.37
C LYS A 264 -16.34 -2.27 -11.64
N LEU A 265 -15.77 -3.34 -12.21
CA LEU A 265 -15.09 -3.25 -13.51
C LEU A 265 -16.05 -2.78 -14.61
N VAL A 266 -17.24 -3.37 -14.73
CA VAL A 266 -18.25 -2.94 -15.72
C VAL A 266 -18.62 -1.46 -15.52
N GLN A 267 -18.82 -1.02 -14.28
CA GLN A 267 -19.11 0.38 -13.97
C GLN A 267 -17.95 1.29 -14.38
N TYR A 268 -16.71 0.91 -14.08
CA TYR A 268 -15.51 1.67 -14.45
C TYR A 268 -15.34 1.78 -15.96
N LEU A 269 -15.52 0.68 -16.70
CA LEU A 269 -15.41 0.66 -18.16
C LEU A 269 -16.47 1.56 -18.82
N ARG A 270 -17.67 1.67 -18.24
CA ARG A 270 -18.75 2.53 -18.76
C ARG A 270 -18.62 3.99 -18.33
N TYR A 271 -18.30 4.23 -17.07
CA TYR A 271 -18.32 5.55 -16.42
C TYR A 271 -17.08 5.74 -15.53
N PRO A 272 -15.88 5.84 -16.12
CA PRO A 272 -14.63 5.89 -15.34
C PRO A 272 -14.56 7.13 -14.42
N PHE A 273 -15.23 8.22 -14.80
CA PHE A 273 -15.27 9.46 -14.01
C PHE A 273 -15.96 9.29 -12.65
N TRP A 274 -16.85 8.31 -12.45
CA TRP A 274 -17.49 8.05 -11.15
C TRP A 274 -16.51 7.58 -10.08
N PHE A 275 -15.35 7.06 -10.49
CA PHE A 275 -14.34 6.54 -9.58
C PHE A 275 -13.36 7.62 -9.09
N ASN A 276 -13.31 8.78 -9.77
CA ASN A 276 -12.41 9.89 -9.43
C ASN A 276 -10.94 9.45 -9.23
N PHE A 277 -10.47 8.55 -10.09
CA PHE A 277 -9.07 8.13 -10.13
C PHE A 277 -8.18 9.20 -10.75
N THR A 278 -6.94 9.30 -10.27
CA THR A 278 -5.92 10.19 -10.86
C THR A 278 -5.53 9.71 -12.26
N LYS A 279 -4.78 10.54 -13.00
CA LYS A 279 -4.27 10.18 -14.32
C LYS A 279 -3.39 8.93 -14.26
N GLU A 280 -2.52 8.85 -13.25
CA GLU A 280 -1.58 7.77 -13.02
C GLU A 280 -2.30 6.46 -12.69
N GLN A 281 -3.36 6.53 -11.88
CA GLN A 281 -4.21 5.39 -11.56
C GLN A 281 -4.94 4.87 -12.79
N ASN A 282 -5.51 5.76 -13.62
CA ASN A 282 -6.13 5.35 -14.87
C ASN A 282 -5.11 4.72 -15.84
N GLN A 283 -3.93 5.34 -16.00
CA GLN A 283 -2.84 4.79 -16.81
C GLN A 283 -2.38 3.42 -16.30
N PHE A 284 -2.38 3.20 -14.99
CA PHE A 284 -2.09 1.89 -14.40
C PHE A 284 -3.11 0.85 -14.88
N LEU A 285 -4.41 1.14 -14.75
CA LEU A 285 -5.49 0.24 -15.17
C LEU A 285 -5.46 -0.02 -16.68
N GLU A 286 -5.19 1.01 -17.50
CA GLU A 286 -5.06 0.88 -18.94
C GLU A 286 -3.93 -0.09 -19.33
N LYS A 287 -2.77 -0.01 -18.65
CA LYS A 287 -1.62 -0.90 -18.90
C LYS A 287 -1.91 -2.36 -18.58
N ILE A 288 -2.76 -2.64 -17.60
CA ILE A 288 -3.19 -4.00 -17.24
C ILE A 288 -4.43 -4.48 -18.01
N GLY A 289 -4.77 -3.82 -19.13
CA GLY A 289 -5.79 -4.32 -20.05
C GLY A 289 -7.19 -3.72 -19.88
N ALA A 290 -7.39 -2.68 -19.04
CA ALA A 290 -8.72 -2.06 -18.91
C ALA A 290 -9.22 -1.46 -20.24
N LYS A 291 -8.32 -0.87 -21.05
CA LYS A 291 -8.67 -0.34 -22.37
C LYS A 291 -9.09 -1.44 -23.34
N GLU A 292 -8.41 -2.58 -23.28
CA GLU A 292 -8.74 -3.75 -24.10
C GLU A 292 -10.07 -4.36 -23.66
N ALA A 293 -10.28 -4.56 -22.36
CA ALA A 293 -11.56 -4.99 -21.81
C ALA A 293 -12.73 -4.09 -22.27
N LEU A 294 -12.52 -2.77 -22.29
CA LEU A 294 -13.51 -1.82 -22.80
C LEU A 294 -13.80 -2.04 -24.30
N LYS A 295 -12.78 -2.22 -25.13
CA LYS A 295 -12.95 -2.54 -26.56
C LYS A 295 -13.71 -3.85 -26.73
N GLN A 296 -13.50 -4.82 -25.83
CA GLN A 296 -14.18 -6.11 -25.90
C GLN A 296 -15.65 -6.06 -25.47
N LEU A 297 -15.95 -5.22 -24.47
CA LEU A 297 -17.29 -5.01 -23.96
C LEU A 297 -18.16 -4.12 -24.87
N ARG A 298 -17.54 -3.16 -25.58
CA ARG A 298 -18.25 -2.22 -26.45
C ARG A 298 -19.03 -2.97 -27.53
N TYR A 299 -20.28 -2.55 -27.72
CA TYR A 299 -21.23 -3.12 -28.69
C TYR A 299 -21.68 -4.56 -28.45
N ARG A 300 -21.27 -5.21 -27.34
CA ARG A 300 -21.75 -6.56 -26.99
C ARG A 300 -23.28 -6.67 -26.92
N HIS A 301 -23.97 -5.63 -26.43
CA HIS A 301 -25.44 -5.58 -26.40
C HIS A 301 -26.11 -5.57 -27.77
N LEU A 302 -25.36 -5.28 -28.84
CA LEU A 302 -25.84 -5.28 -30.23
C LEU A 302 -25.50 -6.58 -30.96
N TRP A 303 -24.73 -7.48 -30.33
CA TRP A 303 -24.31 -8.77 -30.88
C TRP A 303 -25.05 -9.90 -30.16
N ASN A 304 -25.89 -10.64 -30.90
CA ASN A 304 -26.64 -11.76 -30.38
C ASN A 304 -26.07 -13.07 -30.94
N GLU A 305 -25.51 -13.91 -30.08
CA GLU A 305 -24.88 -15.19 -30.46
C GLU A 305 -25.87 -16.21 -31.07
N HIS A 306 -27.18 -15.98 -30.94
CA HIS A 306 -28.23 -16.80 -31.59
C HIS A 306 -28.58 -16.34 -33.01
N LYS A 307 -28.07 -15.19 -33.45
CA LYS A 307 -28.24 -14.66 -34.81
C LYS A 307 -27.06 -15.02 -35.68
N SER A 308 -27.25 -15.04 -36.99
CA SER A 308 -26.13 -15.23 -37.92
C SER A 308 -25.15 -14.05 -37.83
N SER A 309 -23.88 -14.28 -38.18
CA SER A 309 -22.86 -13.23 -38.19
C SER A 309 -23.28 -12.06 -39.09
N GLU A 310 -23.94 -12.34 -40.22
CA GLU A 310 -24.50 -11.33 -41.12
C GLU A 310 -25.59 -10.48 -40.47
N GLU A 311 -26.52 -11.09 -39.73
CA GLU A 311 -27.57 -10.37 -39.00
C GLU A 311 -27.01 -9.47 -37.88
N ASN A 312 -25.96 -9.94 -37.20
CA ASN A 312 -25.27 -9.17 -36.17
C ASN A 312 -24.50 -7.98 -36.75
N ILE A 313 -23.76 -8.19 -37.85
CA ILE A 313 -23.10 -7.12 -38.60
C ILE A 313 -24.11 -6.08 -39.05
N LEU A 314 -25.23 -6.51 -39.63
CA LEU A 314 -26.29 -5.62 -40.07
C LEU A 314 -26.89 -4.82 -38.90
N SER A 315 -27.08 -5.45 -37.74
CA SER A 315 -27.58 -4.78 -36.53
C SER A 315 -26.62 -3.68 -36.06
N LEU A 316 -25.32 -3.92 -36.08
CA LEU A 316 -24.29 -2.93 -35.73
C LEU A 316 -24.23 -1.75 -36.71
N LEU A 317 -24.33 -2.03 -38.02
CA LEU A 317 -24.33 -0.99 -39.05
C LEU A 317 -25.61 -0.14 -38.99
N LYS A 318 -26.77 -0.77 -38.77
CA LYS A 318 -28.05 -0.08 -38.56
C LYS A 318 -28.02 0.80 -37.32
N ASP A 319 -27.49 0.32 -36.19
CA ASP A 319 -27.30 1.14 -34.98
C ASP A 319 -26.38 2.35 -35.22
N TYR A 320 -25.31 2.18 -36.02
CA TYR A 320 -24.42 3.30 -36.38
C TYR A 320 -25.15 4.38 -37.18
N ASN A 321 -25.99 3.98 -38.13
CA ASN A 321 -26.75 4.87 -39.00
C ASN A 321 -28.10 5.31 -38.42
N LYS A 322 -28.51 4.73 -37.28
CA LYS A 322 -29.82 4.90 -36.63
C LYS A 322 -31.00 4.58 -37.56
N GLU A 323 -30.82 3.61 -38.47
CA GLU A 323 -31.87 3.18 -39.40
C GLU A 323 -33.01 2.40 -38.72
N ASP A 324 -32.78 1.96 -37.49
CA ASP A 324 -33.76 1.36 -36.58
C ASP A 324 -34.67 2.40 -35.90
N TRP A 325 -34.37 3.70 -36.02
CA TRP A 325 -35.21 4.78 -35.49
C TRP A 325 -36.30 5.14 -36.48
N HIS A 326 -37.51 5.47 -35.98
CA HIS A 326 -38.61 5.95 -36.83
C HIS A 326 -38.23 7.20 -37.66
N PHE A 327 -37.30 8.00 -37.14
CA PHE A 327 -36.70 9.13 -37.85
C PHE A 327 -35.17 9.08 -37.66
N PRO A 328 -34.42 8.46 -38.59
CA PRO A 328 -32.97 8.31 -38.48
C PRO A 328 -32.22 9.64 -38.31
N SER A 329 -32.69 10.71 -38.98
CA SER A 329 -32.17 12.07 -38.83
C SER A 329 -32.31 12.62 -37.41
N LEU A 330 -33.42 12.33 -36.72
CA LEU A 330 -33.65 12.72 -35.33
C LEU A 330 -32.74 11.95 -34.37
N GLY A 331 -32.52 10.65 -34.61
CA GLY A 331 -31.60 9.83 -33.82
C GLY A 331 -30.14 10.28 -33.96
N LEU A 332 -29.74 10.69 -35.16
CA LEU A 332 -28.42 11.28 -35.40
C LEU A 332 -28.27 12.66 -34.78
N PHE A 333 -29.33 13.47 -34.80
CA PHE A 333 -29.37 14.77 -34.14
C PHE A 333 -29.22 14.64 -32.61
N LEU A 334 -30.04 13.81 -31.97
CA LEU A 334 -30.04 13.62 -30.50
C LEU A 334 -28.75 13.01 -29.97
N THR A 335 -28.07 12.20 -30.78
CA THR A 335 -26.77 11.63 -30.39
C THR A 335 -25.58 12.52 -30.71
N GLY A 336 -25.79 13.73 -31.26
CA GLY A 336 -24.69 14.66 -31.58
C GLY A 336 -23.93 14.33 -32.87
N HIS A 337 -24.53 13.54 -33.76
CA HIS A 337 -23.87 12.91 -34.90
C HIS A 337 -24.42 13.33 -36.26
N TRP A 338 -25.19 14.41 -36.34
CA TRP A 338 -25.84 14.88 -37.57
C TRP A 338 -24.87 15.29 -38.71
N ARG A 339 -23.57 15.42 -38.43
CA ARG A 339 -22.53 15.84 -39.38
C ARG A 339 -21.48 14.76 -39.69
N ARG A 340 -21.77 13.47 -39.51
CA ARG A 340 -20.79 12.43 -39.89
C ARG A 340 -20.76 12.24 -41.41
N HIS A 341 -19.56 12.20 -41.98
CA HIS A 341 -19.35 12.06 -43.42
C HIS A 341 -19.61 10.65 -43.98
N HIS A 342 -19.74 9.63 -43.11
CA HIS A 342 -19.84 8.22 -43.52
C HIS A 342 -21.27 7.69 -43.68
N HIS A 343 -22.31 8.50 -43.41
CA HIS A 343 -23.70 8.03 -43.37
C HIS A 343 -24.18 7.40 -44.68
N GLU A 344 -23.86 8.02 -45.80
CA GLU A 344 -24.28 7.55 -47.12
C GLU A 344 -23.61 6.21 -47.47
N GLN A 345 -22.31 6.08 -47.20
CA GLN A 345 -21.59 4.84 -47.48
C GLN A 345 -22.02 3.69 -46.56
N ILE A 346 -22.34 3.96 -45.29
CA ILE A 346 -22.91 2.94 -44.41
C ILE A 346 -24.29 2.50 -44.89
N ARG A 347 -25.12 3.42 -45.39
CA ARG A 347 -26.42 3.07 -45.99
C ARG A 347 -26.25 2.21 -47.25
N ILE A 348 -25.27 2.52 -48.10
CA ILE A 348 -24.94 1.72 -49.29
C ILE A 348 -24.52 0.31 -48.85
N ALA A 349 -23.64 0.20 -47.86
CA ALA A 349 -23.19 -1.08 -47.32
C ALA A 349 -24.34 -1.93 -46.73
N ILE A 350 -25.23 -1.31 -45.94
CA ILE A 350 -26.43 -1.97 -45.41
C ILE A 350 -27.28 -2.52 -46.57
N ARG A 351 -27.53 -1.72 -47.61
CA ARG A 351 -28.30 -2.17 -48.78
C ARG A 351 -27.62 -3.32 -49.52
N LYS A 352 -26.31 -3.23 -49.76
CA LYS A 352 -25.52 -4.30 -50.42
C LYS A 352 -25.66 -5.63 -49.68
N MET A 353 -25.53 -5.63 -48.35
CA MET A 353 -25.74 -6.83 -47.54
C MET A 353 -27.18 -7.35 -47.64
N GLN A 354 -28.19 -6.46 -47.59
CA GLN A 354 -29.59 -6.86 -47.73
C GLN A 354 -29.93 -7.44 -49.12
N THR A 355 -29.20 -7.04 -50.15
CA THR A 355 -29.34 -7.57 -51.52
C THR A 355 -28.50 -8.82 -51.80
N GLY A 356 -27.80 -9.36 -50.79
CA GLY A 356 -27.08 -10.64 -50.88
C GLY A 356 -25.58 -10.54 -51.20
N THR A 357 -24.97 -9.35 -51.15
CA THR A 357 -23.50 -9.23 -51.20
C THR A 357 -22.88 -9.81 -49.93
N ALA A 358 -21.81 -10.59 -50.06
CA ALA A 358 -21.15 -11.24 -48.94
C ALA A 358 -20.66 -10.21 -47.90
N ALA A 359 -20.94 -10.46 -46.62
CA ALA A 359 -20.60 -9.52 -45.55
C ALA A 359 -19.10 -9.17 -45.48
N ALA A 360 -18.21 -10.13 -45.78
CA ALA A 360 -16.77 -9.91 -45.81
C ALA A 360 -16.35 -8.86 -46.86
N GLU A 361 -16.95 -8.91 -48.05
CA GLU A 361 -16.69 -7.96 -49.15
C GLU A 361 -17.15 -6.55 -48.74
N VAL A 362 -18.37 -6.44 -48.21
CA VAL A 362 -18.95 -5.16 -47.78
C VAL A 362 -18.11 -4.52 -46.65
N LEU A 363 -17.64 -5.31 -45.69
CA LEU A 363 -16.80 -4.82 -44.59
C LEU A 363 -15.43 -4.35 -45.08
N GLN A 364 -14.82 -5.05 -46.05
CA GLN A 364 -13.53 -4.67 -46.62
C GLN A 364 -13.63 -3.36 -47.41
N GLU A 365 -14.71 -3.17 -48.18
CA GLU A 365 -14.99 -1.92 -48.89
C GLU A 365 -15.19 -0.75 -47.90
N LEU A 366 -15.98 -0.97 -46.83
CA LEU A 366 -16.24 0.03 -45.80
C LEU A 366 -14.97 0.46 -45.05
N ASP A 367 -14.13 -0.50 -44.66
CA ASP A 367 -12.87 -0.24 -43.99
C ASP A 367 -11.90 0.54 -44.90
N SER A 368 -11.81 0.12 -46.17
CA SER A 368 -11.00 0.80 -47.19
C SER A 368 -11.49 2.23 -47.45
N TYR A 369 -12.79 2.44 -47.50
CA TYR A 369 -13.38 3.78 -47.66
C TYR A 369 -13.08 4.66 -46.44
N ALA A 370 -13.29 4.13 -45.23
CA ALA A 370 -13.09 4.88 -43.99
C ALA A 370 -11.62 5.37 -43.87
N LYS A 371 -10.65 4.49 -44.15
CA LYS A 371 -9.21 4.80 -44.07
C LYS A 371 -8.74 5.82 -45.12
N LYS A 372 -9.40 5.91 -46.28
CA LYS A 372 -9.08 6.89 -47.34
C LYS A 372 -9.58 8.30 -47.03
N HIS A 373 -10.44 8.48 -46.04
CA HIS A 373 -11.01 9.79 -45.72
C HIS A 373 -9.96 10.70 -45.05
N PRO A 374 -9.83 11.99 -45.44
CA PRO A 374 -8.82 12.91 -44.90
C PRO A 374 -8.91 13.13 -43.38
N GLN A 375 -10.09 12.91 -42.81
CA GLN A 375 -10.38 13.05 -41.38
C GLN A 375 -10.60 11.68 -40.71
N TYR A 376 -9.98 10.62 -41.22
CA TYR A 376 -10.10 9.29 -40.60
C TYR A 376 -9.65 9.35 -39.14
N ASN A 377 -10.56 8.97 -38.25
CA ASN A 377 -10.29 8.86 -36.83
C ASN A 377 -10.26 7.36 -36.45
N PRO A 378 -9.08 6.78 -36.15
CA PRO A 378 -8.99 5.37 -35.74
C PRO A 378 -9.72 5.10 -34.42
N ASP A 379 -9.93 6.14 -33.60
CA ASP A 379 -10.74 6.09 -32.38
C ASP A 379 -12.22 6.43 -32.61
N GLY A 380 -12.62 6.60 -33.87
CA GLY A 380 -13.98 6.94 -34.28
C GLY A 380 -14.98 5.82 -34.03
N SER A 381 -16.25 6.20 -33.90
CA SER A 381 -17.39 5.30 -33.65
C SER A 381 -17.58 4.21 -34.73
N LEU A 382 -17.18 4.49 -35.99
CA LEU A 382 -17.23 3.52 -37.09
C LEU A 382 -16.06 2.54 -37.01
N ALA A 383 -14.83 3.06 -36.92
CA ALA A 383 -13.61 2.26 -36.81
C ALA A 383 -13.71 1.25 -35.65
N ARG A 384 -14.21 1.67 -34.48
CA ARG A 384 -14.42 0.79 -33.32
C ARG A 384 -15.47 -0.29 -33.53
N ARG A 385 -16.53 -0.04 -34.32
CA ARG A 385 -17.52 -1.08 -34.65
C ARG A 385 -16.95 -2.08 -35.65
N LEU A 386 -16.20 -1.61 -36.65
CA LEU A 386 -15.52 -2.48 -37.62
C LEU A 386 -14.47 -3.36 -36.92
N GLU A 387 -13.66 -2.79 -36.01
CA GLU A 387 -12.71 -3.53 -35.16
C GLU A 387 -13.45 -4.60 -34.33
N PHE A 388 -14.58 -4.25 -33.71
CA PHE A 388 -15.40 -5.21 -32.96
C PHE A 388 -15.93 -6.36 -33.83
N ILE A 389 -16.45 -6.05 -35.03
CA ILE A 389 -16.95 -7.05 -35.99
C ILE A 389 -15.82 -7.99 -36.41
N GLN A 390 -14.68 -7.44 -36.84
CA GLN A 390 -13.52 -8.24 -37.26
C GLN A 390 -13.08 -9.19 -36.16
N ARG A 391 -13.00 -8.72 -34.90
CA ARG A 391 -12.62 -9.59 -33.77
C ARG A 391 -13.61 -10.74 -33.55
N LYS A 392 -14.92 -10.49 -33.64
CA LYS A 392 -15.95 -11.53 -33.48
C LYS A 392 -15.85 -12.60 -34.57
N LEU A 393 -15.65 -12.18 -35.83
CA LEU A 393 -15.45 -13.11 -36.95
C LEU A 393 -14.17 -13.95 -36.80
N SER A 394 -13.07 -13.36 -36.29
CA SER A 394 -11.82 -14.10 -36.01
C SER A 394 -11.98 -15.14 -34.90
N MET A 395 -12.83 -14.87 -33.90
CA MET A 395 -13.15 -15.83 -32.84
C MET A 395 -14.00 -17.00 -33.37
N GLU A 396 -14.92 -16.76 -34.30
CA GLU A 396 -15.77 -17.79 -34.92
C GLU A 396 -14.98 -18.74 -35.85
N SER A 397 -13.89 -18.24 -36.45
CA SER A 397 -13.02 -18.98 -37.38
C SER A 397 -11.86 -19.72 -36.71
N SER A 398 -11.59 -19.47 -35.43
CA SER A 398 -10.63 -20.27 -34.66
C SER A 398 -11.27 -21.60 -34.25
N PRO A 399 -10.67 -22.77 -34.58
CA PRO A 399 -11.28 -24.05 -34.28
C PRO A 399 -11.47 -24.20 -32.78
N LYS A 400 -12.71 -24.41 -32.34
CA LYS A 400 -13.00 -24.81 -30.96
C LYS A 400 -12.22 -26.10 -30.69
N GLY A 401 -11.15 -25.97 -29.91
CA GLY A 401 -10.37 -27.08 -29.42
C GLY A 401 -11.31 -28.13 -28.83
N THR A 402 -11.10 -29.36 -29.27
CA THR A 402 -11.80 -30.58 -28.92
C THR A 402 -12.09 -30.59 -27.42
N THR A 403 -13.38 -30.58 -27.09
CA THR A 403 -13.87 -30.85 -25.73
C THR A 403 -13.49 -32.30 -25.44
N SER A 404 -12.37 -32.52 -24.75
CA SER A 404 -12.06 -33.82 -24.18
C SER A 404 -13.08 -34.08 -23.07
N THR A 405 -14.14 -34.78 -23.44
CA THR A 405 -15.05 -35.43 -22.52
C THR A 405 -14.24 -36.55 -21.88
N LEU A 406 -13.60 -36.26 -20.74
CA LEU A 406 -12.96 -37.27 -19.93
C LEU A 406 -14.06 -38.15 -19.34
N SER A 407 -14.23 -39.29 -20.00
CA SER A 407 -14.88 -40.50 -19.55
C SER A 407 -14.54 -40.77 -18.08
N LEU A 408 -15.55 -40.68 -17.22
CA LEU A 408 -15.57 -41.38 -15.94
C LEU A 408 -15.72 -42.88 -16.24
N MET A 409 -14.58 -43.57 -16.32
CA MET A 409 -14.50 -45.03 -16.23
C MET A 409 -13.71 -45.41 -14.97
N GLN A 410 -14.45 -45.95 -14.00
CA GLN A 410 -14.12 -47.10 -13.16
C GLN A 410 -12.64 -47.33 -12.79
N CYS A 411 -12.31 -47.05 -11.52
CA CYS A 411 -11.76 -48.00 -10.54
C CYS A 411 -11.97 -47.44 -9.14
#